data_AF-A0A369R5R0-F1
#
_entry.id   AF-A0A369R5R0-F1
#
_cell.length_a   1.000
_cell.length_b   1.000
_cell.length_c   1.000
_cell.angle_alpha   90.00
_cell.angle_beta   90.00
_cell.angle_gamma   90.00
#
_symmetry.space_group_name_H-M   'P 1'
#
loop_
_entity.id
_entity.type
_entity.pdbx_description
1 polymer ?
#
loop_
_entity_poly.entity_id
_entity_poly.type
_entity_poly.pdbx_seq_one_letter_code
_entity_poly.pdbx_strand_id
1 'polypeptide(L)' 'MKSSAKNSKTKKAAPKPMPLEKTNYIFLGIGIAIIAFGYSGMALENSVDGLFSLTISPVLLVGAYAWIIFALLYRKQKK' A
#
# COMPACT_ATOMS: atom_id res chain seq x y z
N MET A 1 21.65 -17.51 -50.54
CA MET A 1 20.51 -17.74 -49.62
C MET A 1 20.59 -16.74 -48.47
N LYS A 2 19.85 -15.62 -48.52
CA LYS A 2 19.81 -14.63 -47.44
C LYS A 2 18.63 -14.96 -46.52
N SER A 3 18.90 -15.71 -45.45
CA SER A 3 17.91 -15.96 -44.40
C SER A 3 17.73 -14.69 -43.58
N SER A 4 16.68 -13.91 -43.91
CA SER A 4 16.20 -12.83 -43.05
C SER A 4 15.55 -13.46 -41.83
N ALA A 5 16.33 -13.60 -40.76
CA ALA A 5 15.82 -13.94 -39.44
C ALA A 5 14.85 -12.84 -39.00
N LYS A 6 13.56 -13.12 -39.16
CA LYS A 6 12.44 -12.26 -38.79
C LYS A 6 12.47 -12.06 -37.27
N ASN A 7 12.96 -10.90 -36.85
CA ASN A 7 12.94 -10.43 -35.47
C ASN A 7 11.48 -10.31 -35.01
N SER A 8 10.95 -11.38 -34.41
CA SER A 8 9.64 -11.39 -33.77
C SER A 8 9.78 -10.64 -32.44
N LYS A 9 9.63 -9.31 -32.51
CA LYS A 9 9.41 -8.50 -31.31
C LYS A 9 8.14 -9.01 -30.66
N THR A 10 8.28 -9.82 -29.62
CA THR A 10 7.20 -10.19 -28.71
C THR A 10 6.59 -8.90 -28.19
N LYS A 11 5.45 -8.51 -28.74
CA LYS A 11 4.66 -7.39 -28.22
C LYS A 11 4.23 -7.79 -26.81
N LYS A 12 4.99 -7.34 -25.81
CA LYS A 12 4.57 -7.43 -24.41
C LYS A 12 3.17 -6.86 -24.34
N ALA A 13 2.21 -7.67 -23.90
CA ALA A 13 0.84 -7.25 -23.68
C ALA A 13 0.88 -5.94 -22.87
N ALA A 14 0.23 -4.90 -23.38
CA ALA A 14 0.17 -3.62 -22.68
C ALA A 14 -0.38 -3.88 -21.28
N PRO A 15 0.34 -3.50 -20.21
CA PRO A 15 -0.12 -3.75 -18.86
C PRO A 15 -1.47 -3.05 -18.70
N LYS A 16 -2.49 -3.82 -18.29
CA LYS A 16 -3.82 -3.29 -17.98
C LYS A 16 -3.64 -2.10 -17.03
N PRO A 17 -4.27 -0.94 -17.28
CA PRO A 17 -4.15 0.19 -16.39
C PRO A 17 -4.62 -0.24 -15.00
N MET A 18 -3.71 -0.21 -14.03
CA MET A 18 -4.06 -0.46 -12.64
C MET A 18 -4.97 0.67 -12.14
N PRO A 19 -5.96 0.36 -11.30
CA PRO A 19 -6.95 1.34 -10.85
C PRO A 19 -6.35 2.50 -10.03
N LEU A 20 -5.16 2.29 -9.45
CA LEU A 20 -4.43 3.28 -8.66
C LEU A 20 -3.03 3.50 -9.25
N GLU A 21 -2.46 4.69 -9.02
CA GLU A 21 -1.07 4.96 -9.39
C GLU A 21 -0.08 4.29 -8.42
N LYS A 22 1.17 4.11 -8.86
CA LYS A 22 2.25 3.53 -8.04
C LYS A 22 2.42 4.25 -6.70
N THR A 23 2.25 5.57 -6.68
CA THR A 23 2.36 6.39 -5.47
C THR A 23 1.26 6.04 -4.44
N ASN A 24 0.03 5.83 -4.88
CA ASN A 24 -1.06 5.41 -4.01
C ASN A 24 -0.78 4.06 -3.36
N TYR A 25 -0.22 3.10 -4.10
CA TYR A 25 0.17 1.80 -3.53
C TYR A 25 1.25 1.92 -2.45
N ILE A 26 2.20 2.86 -2.61
CA ILE A 26 3.20 3.12 -1.58
C ILE A 26 2.52 3.70 -0.33
N PHE A 27 1.65 4.70 -0.49
CA PHE A 27 0.91 5.28 0.65
C PHE A 27 0.00 4.26 1.34
N LEU A 28 -0.64 3.38 0.58
CA LEU A 28 -1.44 2.28 1.10
C LEU A 28 -0.58 1.32 1.92
N GLY A 29 0.61 0.97 1.41
CA GLY A 29 1.57 0.13 2.11
C GLY A 29 2.01 0.72 3.45
N ILE A 30 2.23 2.04 3.51
CA ILE A 30 2.52 2.75 4.76
C ILE A 30 1.35 2.62 5.74
N GLY A 31 0.12 2.85 5.30
CA GLY A 31 -1.07 2.71 6.15
C GLY A 31 -1.22 1.30 6.72
N ILE A 32 -1.03 0.27 5.88
CA ILE A 32 -1.06 -1.13 6.31
C ILE A 32 0.04 -1.44 7.33
N ALA A 33 1.26 -0.91 7.12
CA ALA A 33 2.37 -1.10 8.06
C ALA A 33 2.07 -0.47 9.43
N ILE A 34 1.42 0.70 9.46
CA ILE A 34 1.00 1.34 10.71
C ILE A 34 -0.03 0.47 11.43
N ILE A 35 -1.01 -0.07 10.73
CA ILE A 35 -2.00 -1.00 11.31
C ILE A 35 -1.29 -2.22 11.91
N ALA A 36 -0.40 -2.84 11.13
CA ALA A 36 0.36 -3.99 11.58
C ALA A 36 1.17 -3.67 12.85
N PHE A 37 1.79 -2.49 12.91
CA PHE A 37 2.53 -2.03 14.10
C PHE A 37 1.62 -1.86 15.33
N GLY A 38 0.44 -1.25 15.17
CA GLY A 38 -0.52 -1.08 16.27
C GLY A 38 -0.94 -2.43 16.87
N TYR A 39 -1.31 -3.39 16.02
CA TYR A 39 -1.65 -4.75 16.47
C TYR A 39 -0.45 -5.51 17.03
N SER A 40 0.75 -5.32 16.47
CA SER A 40 1.96 -5.96 16.98
C SER A 40 2.31 -5.43 18.37
N GLY A 41 2.14 -4.14 18.62
CA GLY A 41 2.33 -3.55 19.94
C GLY A 41 1.39 -4.17 20.98
N MET A 42 0.10 -4.30 20.65
CA MET A 42 -0.87 -5.00 21.51
C MET A 42 -0.51 -6.47 21.72
N ALA A 43 -0.07 -7.16 20.66
CA ALA A 43 0.33 -8.56 20.72
C ALA A 43 1.62 -8.80 21.53
N LEU A 44 2.50 -7.80 21.63
CA LEU A 44 3.71 -7.88 22.46
C LEU A 44 3.38 -7.58 23.92
N GLU A 45 2.56 -6.56 24.17
CA GLU A 45 2.16 -6.17 25.53
C GLU A 45 1.29 -7.24 26.22
N ASN A 46 0.51 -8.02 25.45
CA ASN A 46 -0.34 -9.12 25.94
C ASN A 46 -1.25 -8.72 27.12
N SER A 47 -1.60 -7.45 27.22
CA SER A 47 -2.49 -6.91 28.24
C SER A 47 -3.58 -6.09 27.58
N VAL A 48 -4.83 -6.40 27.91
CA VAL A 48 -6.00 -5.65 27.44
C VAL A 48 -6.07 -4.26 28.05
N ASP A 49 -5.54 -4.09 29.27
CA ASP A 49 -5.44 -2.81 29.97
C ASP A 49 -4.07 -2.12 29.73
N GLY A 50 -3.30 -2.63 28.77
CA GLY A 50 -2.00 -2.13 28.40
C GLY A 50 -2.04 -0.77 27.70
N LEU A 51 -0.95 -0.01 27.76
CA LEU A 51 -0.82 1.30 27.12
C LEU A 51 -1.01 1.22 25.61
N PHE A 52 -0.53 0.15 24.97
CA PHE A 52 -0.72 -0.06 23.54
C PHE A 52 -2.18 -0.32 23.22
N SER A 53 -2.90 -1.09 24.04
CA SER A 53 -4.29 -1.44 23.76
C SER A 53 -5.26 -0.28 24.03
N LEU A 54 -5.12 0.40 25.17
CA LEU A 54 -6.06 1.45 25.60
C LEU A 54 -5.83 2.80 24.92
N THR A 55 -4.56 3.15 24.64
CA THR A 55 -4.22 4.53 24.27
C THR A 55 -3.60 4.61 22.88
N ILE A 56 -2.56 3.82 22.61
CA ILE A 56 -1.79 3.97 21.37
C ILE A 56 -2.59 3.42 20.18
N SER A 57 -3.13 2.22 20.30
CA SER A 57 -3.76 1.53 19.16
C SER A 57 -5.02 2.20 18.65
N PRO A 58 -5.96 2.71 19.48
CA PRO A 58 -7.12 3.42 18.97
C PRO A 58 -6.70 4.63 18.12
N VAL A 59 -5.73 5.42 18.60
CA VAL A 59 -5.23 6.59 17.86
C VAL A 59 -4.49 6.16 16.59
N LEU A 60 -3.63 5.15 16.68
CA LEU A 60 -2.84 4.66 15.56
C LEU A 60 -3.72 4.09 14.45
N LEU A 61 -4.75 3.32 14.82
CA LEU A 61 -5.70 2.71 13.89
C LEU A 61 -6.57 3.77 13.22
N VAL A 62 -7.14 4.71 13.97
CA VAL A 62 -7.91 5.83 13.39
C VAL A 62 -7.05 6.63 12.42
N GLY A 63 -5.82 6.98 12.81
CA GLY A 63 -4.87 7.67 11.95
C GLY A 63 -4.53 6.86 10.69
N ALA A 64 -4.32 5.55 10.82
CA ALA A 64 -4.04 4.68 9.69
C ALA A 64 -5.23 4.57 8.73
N TYR A 65 -6.47 4.48 9.22
CA TYR A 65 -7.65 4.48 8.35
C TYR A 65 -7.83 5.81 7.63
N ALA A 66 -7.66 6.94 8.32
CA ALA A 66 -7.68 8.25 7.67
C ALA A 66 -6.58 8.36 6.60
N TRP A 67 -5.39 7.84 6.89
CA TRP A 67 -4.28 7.79 5.94
C TRP A 67 -4.57 6.91 4.73
N ILE A 68 -5.19 5.74 4.92
CA ILE A 68 -5.57 4.85 3.81
C ILE A 68 -6.62 5.53 2.93
N ILE A 69 -7.61 6.21 3.52
CA ILE A 69 -8.60 6.99 2.78
C ILE A 69 -7.89 8.08 1.95
N PHE A 70 -6.95 8.81 2.56
CA PHE A 70 -6.13 9.78 1.84
C PHE A 70 -5.33 9.12 0.71
N ALA A 71 -4.69 7.98 0.95
CA ALA A 71 -3.92 7.23 -0.04
C ALA A 71 -4.77 6.78 -1.23
N LEU A 72 -6.04 6.44 -1.01
CA LEU A 72 -6.99 6.07 -2.05
C LEU A 72 -7.47 7.29 -2.84
N LEU A 73 -7.77 8.39 -2.15
CA LEU A 73 -8.26 9.64 -2.76
C LEU A 73 -7.15 10.44 -3.44
N TYR A 74 -5.90 10.25 -3.04
CA TYR A 74 -4.76 10.97 -3.59
C TYR A 74 -4.64 10.68 -5.08
N ARG A 75 -5.00 11.66 -5.92
CA ARG A 75 -4.75 11.58 -7.36
C ARG A 75 -3.64 12.55 -7.67
N LYS A 76 -2.50 12.02 -8.10
CA LYS A 76 -1.44 12.86 -8.65
C LYS A 76 -1.98 13.48 -9.93
N GLN A 77 -2.18 14.79 -9.90
CA GLN A 77 -2.49 15.55 -11.12
C GLN A 77 -1.32 15.35 -12.08
N LYS A 78 -1.57 14.69 -13.21
CA LYS A 78 -0.59 14.59 -14.29
C LYS A 78 -0.42 16.00 -14.86
N LYS A 79 0.67 16.65 -14.45
CA LYS A 79 1.12 17.92 -15.01
C LYS A 79 1.61 17.71 -16.44
#